data_AF-A0A3D1ETG5-F1
#
_entry.id   AF-A0A3D1ETG5-F1
#
_cell.length_a   1.000
_cell.length_b   1.000
_cell.length_c   1.000
_cell.angle_alpha   90.00
_cell.angle_beta   90.00
_cell.angle_gamma   90.00
#
_symmetry.space_group_name_H-M   'P 1'
#
loop_
_entity.id
_entity.type
_entity.pdbx_description
1 polymer ?
#
loop_
_entity_poly.entity_id
_entity_poly.type
_entity_poly.pdbx_seq_one_letter_code
_entity_poly.pdbx_strand_id
1 'polypeptide(L)' 'MDAVPITRLAPSPTGGLHLGNARTFLANWALARQHGGKVLMRIEDVAPTSTTTTWQDDVLGILQWLGV' A
#
# COMPACT_ATOMS: atom_id res chain seq x y z
N MET A 1 -21.96 -12.58 11.69
CA MET A 1 -20.48 -12.53 11.75
C MET A 1 -20.06 -11.49 10.74
N ASP A 2 -19.51 -10.37 11.19
CA ASP A 2 -18.98 -9.36 10.26
C ASP A 2 -17.83 -9.99 9.45
N ALA A 3 -17.80 -9.72 8.15
CA ALA A 3 -16.76 -10.26 7.28
C ALA A 3 -15.40 -9.66 7.67
N VAL A 4 -14.37 -10.50 7.78
CA VAL A 4 -12.99 -10.05 8.03
C VAL A 4 -12.53 -9.19 6.84
N PRO A 5 -12.19 -7.90 7.03
CA PRO A 5 -11.91 -7.01 5.93
C PRO A 5 -10.57 -7.30 5.24
N ILE A 6 -10.56 -7.18 3.92
CA ILE A 6 -9.36 -7.20 3.09
C ILE A 6 -9.25 -5.84 2.41
N THR A 7 -8.27 -5.04 2.80
CA THR A 7 -8.00 -3.72 2.21
C THR A 7 -6.78 -3.80 1.29
N ARG A 8 -6.49 -2.74 0.52
CA ARG A 8 -5.30 -2.70 -0.35
C ARG A 8 -4.61 -1.35 -0.40
N LEU A 9 -3.32 -1.39 -0.69
CA LEU A 9 -2.54 -0.29 -1.24
C LEU A 9 -2.33 -0.57 -2.73
N ALA A 10 -2.70 0.39 -3.58
CA ALA A 10 -2.58 0.25 -5.03
C ALA A 10 -1.73 1.39 -5.63
N PRO A 11 -0.39 1.38 -5.43
CA PRO A 11 0.47 2.44 -5.95
C PRO A 11 0.71 2.23 -7.45
N SER A 12 0.83 3.35 -8.18
CA SER A 12 1.33 3.33 -9.56
C SER A 12 2.81 2.91 -9.57
N PRO A 13 3.29 2.13 -10.56
CA PRO A 13 4.69 1.77 -10.71
C PRO A 13 5.60 2.95 -11.10
N THR A 14 5.01 4.08 -11.49
CA THR A 14 5.73 5.26 -11.99
C THR A 14 5.79 6.43 -11.02
N GLY A 15 5.16 6.33 -9.84
CA GLY A 15 5.03 7.43 -8.90
C GLY A 15 5.38 7.02 -7.47
N GLY A 16 6.29 7.78 -6.86
CA GLY A 16 6.65 7.62 -5.45
C GLY A 16 5.47 7.84 -4.49
N LEU A 17 5.58 7.31 -3.27
CA LEU A 17 4.52 7.37 -2.27
C LEU A 17 4.53 8.74 -1.57
N HIS A 18 3.65 9.66 -1.99
CA HIS A 18 3.50 10.96 -1.34
C HIS A 18 2.60 10.89 -0.09
N LEU A 19 2.56 11.98 0.71
CA LEU A 19 1.81 12.04 1.97
C LEU A 19 0.34 11.63 1.86
N GLY A 20 -0.34 12.02 0.77
CA GLY A 20 -1.71 11.58 0.50
C GLY A 20 -1.89 10.05 0.41
N ASN A 21 -0.93 9.35 -0.19
CA ASN A 21 -0.95 7.88 -0.30
C ASN A 21 -0.68 7.25 1.07
N ALA A 22 0.27 7.81 1.84
CA ALA A 22 0.58 7.35 3.19
C ALA A 22 -0.64 7.45 4.12
N ARG A 23 -1.37 8.58 4.08
CA ARG A 23 -2.61 8.77 4.86
C ARG A 23 -3.66 7.72 4.52
N THR A 24 -3.91 7.49 3.23
CA THR A 24 -4.89 6.50 2.77
C THR A 24 -4.48 5.08 3.17
N PHE A 25 -3.19 4.76 3.07
CA PHE A 25 -2.66 3.47 3.50
C PHE A 25 -2.87 3.23 5.00
N LEU A 26 -2.51 4.19 5.84
CA LEU A 26 -2.67 4.08 7.29
C LEU A 26 -4.13 3.87 7.70
N ALA A 27 -5.08 4.54 7.04
CA ALA A 27 -6.51 4.32 7.28
C ALA A 27 -6.93 2.89 6.92
N ASN A 28 -6.51 2.40 5.75
CA ASN A 28 -6.80 1.03 5.30
C ASN A 28 -6.16 -0.04 6.20
N TRP A 29 -4.94 0.22 6.69
CA TRP A 29 -4.25 -0.65 7.62
C TRP A 29 -4.89 -0.66 9.01
N ALA A 30 -5.23 0.50 9.55
CA ALA A 30 -5.91 0.60 10.83
C ALA A 30 -7.26 -0.13 10.82
N LEU A 31 -8.04 0.03 9.74
CA LEU A 31 -9.31 -0.67 9.55
C LEU A 31 -9.12 -2.18 9.54
N ALA A 32 -8.16 -2.68 8.74
CA ALA A 32 -7.86 -4.10 8.67
C ALA A 32 -7.40 -4.63 10.03
N ARG A 33 -6.44 -3.96 10.68
CA ARG A 33 -5.90 -4.35 11.98
C ARG A 33 -6.96 -4.41 13.08
N GLN A 34 -7.87 -3.43 13.13
CA GLN A 34 -8.95 -3.39 14.12
C GLN A 34 -9.89 -4.60 14.05
N HIS A 35 -10.03 -5.21 12.87
CA HIS A 35 -10.95 -6.32 12.63
C HIS A 35 -10.23 -7.66 12.39
N GLY A 36 -8.92 -7.75 12.65
CA GLY A 36 -8.13 -8.97 12.37
C GLY A 36 -8.00 -9.30 10.88
N GLY A 37 -8.18 -8.28 10.03
CA GLY A 37 -8.11 -8.35 8.57
C GLY A 37 -6.70 -8.30 7.99
N LYS A 38 -6.63 -8.17 6.67
CA LYS A 38 -5.37 -8.13 5.90
C LYS A 38 -5.32 -6.90 5.00
N VAL A 39 -4.11 -6.41 4.75
CA VAL A 39 -3.84 -5.38 3.74
C VAL A 39 -3.00 -5.99 2.64
N LEU A 40 -3.44 -5.85 1.38
CA LEU A 40 -2.72 -6.33 0.21
C LEU A 40 -1.94 -5.19 -0.45
N MET A 41 -0.69 -5.44 -0.84
CA MET A 41 0.06 -4.57 -1.74
C MET A 41 -0.18 -5.04 -3.17
N ARG A 42 -0.86 -4.22 -3.99
CA ARG A 42 -1.14 -4.53 -5.39
C ARG A 42 -0.60 -3.43 -6.29
N ILE A 43 0.46 -3.74 -7.00
CA ILE A 43 1.07 -2.81 -7.96
C ILE A 43 0.15 -2.72 -9.19
N GLU A 44 -0.17 -1.49 -9.63
CA GLU A 44 -1.02 -1.27 -10.81
C GLU A 44 -0.18 -1.06 -12.07
N ASP A 45 0.28 -2.15 -12.68
CA ASP A 45 1.18 -2.19 -13.86
C ASP A 45 0.43 -2.26 -15.21
N VAL A 46 -0.70 -1.54 -15.31
CA VAL A 46 -1.60 -1.60 -16.48
C VAL A 46 -0.92 -1.17 -17.80
N ALA A 47 0.15 -0.37 -17.71
CA ALA A 47 0.96 0.03 -18.86
C ALA A 47 2.36 -0.60 -18.79
N PRO A 48 2.94 -1.04 -19.93
CA PRO A 48 4.32 -1.47 -20.02
C PRO A 48 5.25 -0.26 -19.87
N THR A 49 5.40 0.21 -18.64
CA THR A 49 6.42 1.19 -18.25
C THR A 49 7.65 0.45 -17.77
N SER A 50 8.85 0.93 -18.10
CA SER A 50 10.09 0.45 -17.50
C SER A 50 9.97 0.59 -15.98
N THR A 51 9.65 -0.51 -15.30
CA THR A 51 9.50 -0.55 -13.84
C THR A 51 10.88 -0.48 -13.24
N THR A 52 11.30 0.72 -12.85
CA THR A 52 12.54 0.87 -12.09
C THR A 52 12.31 0.24 -10.73
N THR A 53 13.02 -0.85 -10.41
CA THR A 53 12.90 -1.61 -9.14
C THR A 53 12.95 -0.72 -7.90
N THR A 54 13.57 0.45 -8.01
CA THR A 54 13.72 1.48 -6.97
C THR A 54 12.41 1.90 -6.30
N TRP A 55 11.28 1.94 -7.00
CA TRP A 55 10.04 2.43 -6.38
C TRP A 55 9.45 1.44 -5.36
N GLN A 56 9.61 0.13 -5.59
CA GLN A 56 9.11 -0.88 -4.65
C GLN A 56 9.85 -0.77 -3.32
N ASP A 57 11.16 -0.61 -3.39
CA ASP A 57 12.03 -0.44 -2.24
C ASP A 57 11.69 0.85 -1.48
N ASP A 58 11.44 1.95 -2.19
CA ASP A 58 11.00 3.22 -1.58
C ASP A 58 9.67 3.08 -0.83
N VAL A 59 8.69 2.41 -1.46
CA VAL A 59 7.39 2.14 -0.84
C VAL A 59 7.57 1.32 0.43
N LEU A 60 8.31 0.21 0.36
CA LEU A 60 8.58 -0.65 1.51
C LEU A 60 9.32 0.10 2.63
N GLY A 61 10.29 0.94 2.29
CA GLY A 61 11.01 1.78 3.25
C GLY A 61 10.10 2.77 3.97
N ILE A 62 9.16 3.40 3.24
CA ILE A 62 8.17 4.30 3.85
C ILE A 62 7.21 3.53 4.76
N LEU A 63 6.76 2.33 4.35
CA LEU A 63 5.90 1.51 5.20
C LEU A 63 6.61 1.06 6.48
N GLN A 64 7.88 0.66 6.39
CA GLN A 64 8.70 0.36 7.57
C GLN A 64 8.87 1.60 8.46
N TRP A 65 9.15 2.77 7.90
CA TRP A 65 9.26 4.01 8.66
C TRP A 65 7.96 4.38 9.40
N LEU A 66 6.81 4.10 8.78
CA LEU A 66 5.48 4.29 9.38
C LEU A 66 5.12 3.22 10.43
N GLY A 67 5.93 2.17 10.58
CA GLY A 67 5.73 1.10 11.57
C GLY A 67 4.62 0.09 11.19
N VAL A 68 4.44 -0.14 9.89
CA VAL A 68 3.31 -0.90 9.33
C VAL A 68 3.73 -2.23 8.72
#